data_AF-A0A9P0CCY2-F1
#
_entry.id   AF-A0A9P0CCY2-F1
#
_cell.length_a   1.000
_cell.length_b   1.000
_cell.length_c   1.000
_cell.angle_alpha   90.00
_cell.angle_beta   90.00
_cell.angle_gamma   90.00
#
_symmetry.space_group_name_H-M   'P 1'
#
loop_
_entity.id
_entity.type
_entity.pdbx_description
1 polymer ?
#
loop_
_entity_poly.entity_id
_entity_poly.type
_entity_poly.pdbx_seq_one_letter_code
_entity_poly.pdbx_strand_id
1 'polypeptide(L)'
;MVLKDSMERIDCKLTTQDEDNKCNFRKIVVSWYHGQCQNRPYGGCNPSPNNFSSNEECEQIAAETCTNAMGLWEQLKIYFIQIKDSICNYLGICKIIGLARAERLDELSQEA
;
A
#
# COMPACT_ATOMS: atom_id res chain seq x y z
N MET A 1 -3.98 1.14 28.81
CA MET A 1 -3.38 0.14 27.90
C MET A 1 -3.98 0.35 26.52
N VAL A 2 -3.48 1.32 25.75
CA VAL A 2 -3.87 1.56 24.34
C VAL A 2 -2.62 2.03 23.61
N LEU A 3 -1.73 1.11 23.26
CA LEU A 3 -0.52 1.38 22.44
C LEU A 3 -0.19 0.12 21.61
N LYS A 4 -1.13 -0.30 20.76
CA LYS A 4 -0.85 -1.27 19.68
C LYS A 4 -1.30 -0.79 18.30
N ASP A 5 -1.99 0.34 18.20
CA ASP A 5 -2.67 0.75 16.96
C ASP A 5 -1.91 1.74 16.06
N SER A 6 -0.73 2.22 16.45
CA SER A 6 -0.09 3.38 15.83
C SER A 6 0.82 3.09 14.62
N MET A 7 0.69 1.91 13.99
CA MET A 7 1.59 1.51 12.91
C MET A 7 0.88 0.70 11.80
N GLU A 8 -0.39 0.96 11.53
CA GLU A 8 -1.08 0.40 10.36
C GLU A 8 -1.68 1.56 9.56
N ARG A 9 -1.63 1.49 8.22
CA ARG A 9 -2.28 2.50 7.35
C ARG A 9 -3.77 2.58 7.73
N ILE A 10 -4.28 3.80 7.86
CA ILE A 10 -5.69 4.06 8.24
C ILE A 10 -6.63 3.32 7.28
N ASP A 11 -6.29 3.29 5.99
CA ASP A 11 -7.07 2.59 4.96
C ASP A 11 -7.26 1.11 5.26
N CYS A 12 -6.26 0.45 5.84
CA CYS A 12 -6.29 -0.98 6.19
C CYS A 12 -7.20 -1.28 7.40
N LYS A 13 -7.60 -0.24 8.15
CA LYS A 13 -8.57 -0.32 9.25
C LYS A 13 -9.95 0.15 8.85
N LEU A 14 -10.12 0.71 7.64
CA LEU A 14 -11.43 1.15 7.17
C LEU A 14 -12.33 -0.07 6.98
N THR A 15 -13.15 -0.30 8.00
CA THR A 15 -14.35 -1.09 7.82
C THR A 15 -15.26 -0.36 6.86
N THR A 16 -16.00 -1.11 6.04
CA THR A 16 -17.12 -0.53 5.32
C THR A 16 -18.03 0.12 6.34
N GLN A 17 -18.17 1.45 6.28
CA GLN A 17 -19.05 2.18 7.18
C GLN A 17 -20.49 1.71 6.94
N ASP A 18 -20.94 0.72 7.72
CA ASP A 18 -22.36 0.51 8.01
C ASP A 18 -22.77 1.60 9.01
N GLU A 19 -22.71 2.86 8.58
CA GLU A 19 -23.39 3.94 9.29
C GLU A 19 -24.90 3.71 9.09
N ASP A 20 -25.51 3.06 10.09
CA ASP A 20 -26.95 3.06 10.37
C ASP A 20 -27.89 2.57 9.25
N ASN A 21 -27.84 1.29 8.84
CA ASN A 21 -28.90 0.65 8.04
C ASN A 21 -29.32 1.38 6.75
N LYS A 22 -28.55 2.38 6.28
CA LYS A 22 -28.87 3.17 5.09
C LYS A 22 -28.66 2.37 3.80
N CYS A 23 -27.86 1.31 3.88
CA CYS A 23 -27.37 0.59 2.72
C CYS A 23 -27.89 -0.85 2.80
N ASN A 24 -28.82 -1.16 1.91
CA ASN A 24 -29.59 -2.41 1.93
C ASN A 24 -29.10 -3.43 0.88
N PHE A 25 -27.90 -3.25 0.34
CA PHE A 25 -27.32 -4.17 -0.63
C PHE A 25 -26.23 -5.00 0.04
N ARG A 26 -26.66 -6.03 0.78
CA ARG A 26 -25.75 -6.96 1.44
C ARG A 26 -24.94 -7.72 0.40
N LYS A 27 -23.65 -7.44 0.35
CA LYS A 27 -22.65 -8.15 -0.45
C LYS A 27 -21.57 -8.66 0.49
N ILE A 28 -20.97 -9.80 0.17
CA ILE A 28 -19.72 -10.22 0.80
C ILE A 28 -18.57 -9.70 -0.05
N VAL A 29 -17.63 -9.00 0.59
CA VAL A 29 -16.38 -8.53 -0.01
C VAL A 29 -15.21 -9.13 0.75
N VAL A 30 -14.04 -9.16 0.14
CA VAL A 30 -12.82 -9.53 0.84
C VAL A 30 -12.17 -8.25 1.38
N SER A 31 -11.75 -8.25 2.63
CA SER A 31 -11.08 -7.10 3.27
C SER A 31 -9.90 -7.57 4.09
N TRP A 32 -8.85 -6.76 4.17
CA TRP A 32 -7.75 -6.97 5.08
C TRP A 32 -8.18 -6.64 6.51
N TYR A 33 -8.01 -7.59 7.42
CA TYR A 33 -8.38 -7.40 8.81
C TYR A 33 -7.50 -8.26 9.72
N HIS A 34 -6.85 -7.62 10.69
CA HIS A 34 -5.97 -8.29 11.67
C HIS A 34 -4.90 -9.19 11.02
N GLY A 35 -4.24 -8.72 9.97
CA GLY A 35 -3.10 -9.41 9.38
C GLY A 35 -3.43 -10.47 8.34
N GLN A 36 -4.68 -10.54 7.86
CA GLN A 36 -5.11 -11.51 6.85
C GLN A 36 -6.34 -11.02 6.07
N CYS A 37 -6.52 -11.51 4.85
CA CYS A 37 -7.73 -11.26 4.06
C CYS A 37 -8.90 -12.13 4.56
N GLN A 38 -10.05 -11.48 4.78
CA GLN A 38 -11.25 -12.14 5.30
C GLN A 38 -12.50 -11.69 4.53
N ASN A 39 -13.46 -12.60 4.38
CA ASN A 39 -14.79 -12.27 3.89
C ASN A 39 -15.54 -11.42 4.93
N ARG A 40 -15.98 -10.24 4.52
CA ARG A 40 -16.70 -9.28 5.36
C ARG A 40 -18.02 -8.87 4.70
N PRO A 41 -19.09 -8.67 5.47
CA PRO A 41 -20.32 -8.09 4.96
C PRO A 41 -20.09 -6.62 4.60
N TYR A 42 -20.67 -6.22 3.47
CA TYR A 42 -20.68 -4.87 2.94
C TYR A 42 -22.11 -4.46 2.64
N GLY A 43 -22.57 -3.33 3.17
CA GLY A 43 -23.93 -2.81 2.96
C GLY A 43 -24.20 -2.22 1.57
N GLY A 44 -23.17 -2.02 0.74
CA GLY A 44 -23.31 -1.63 -0.66
C GLY A 44 -23.28 -0.13 -0.96
N CYS A 45 -22.77 0.69 -0.05
CA CYS A 45 -22.55 2.13 -0.23
C CYS A 45 -21.20 2.55 0.36
N ASN A 46 -20.67 3.71 -0.01
CA ASN A 46 -19.42 4.25 0.56
C ASN A 46 -18.28 3.23 0.63
N PRO A 47 -17.87 2.64 -0.50
CA PRO A 47 -16.81 1.63 -0.51
C PRO A 47 -15.53 2.22 0.04
N SER A 48 -14.83 1.48 0.90
CA SER A 48 -13.48 1.81 1.31
C SER A 48 -12.46 1.14 0.37
N PRO A 49 -11.22 1.66 0.29
CA PRO A 49 -10.12 0.99 -0.41
C PRO A 49 -9.78 -0.41 0.13
N ASN A 50 -10.28 -0.77 1.32
CA ASN A 50 -10.08 -2.09 1.94
C ASN A 50 -11.17 -3.10 1.54
N ASN A 51 -11.71 -2.97 0.32
CA ASN A 51 -12.71 -3.87 -0.25
C ASN A 51 -12.19 -4.42 -1.57
N PHE A 52 -11.94 -5.71 -1.60
CA PHE A 52 -11.39 -6.43 -2.74
C PHE A 52 -12.43 -7.38 -3.32
N SER A 53 -12.29 -7.65 -4.62
CA SER A 53 -13.17 -8.56 -5.35
C SER A 53 -12.80 -10.03 -5.14
N SER A 54 -11.55 -10.31 -4.74
CA SER A 54 -11.03 -11.66 -4.53
C SER A 54 -9.98 -11.71 -3.41
N ASN A 55 -9.73 -12.92 -2.89
CA ASN A 55 -8.66 -13.16 -1.93
C ASN A 55 -7.28 -12.88 -2.54
N GLU A 56 -7.06 -13.24 -3.81
CA GLU A 56 -5.78 -13.03 -4.47
C GLU A 56 -5.44 -11.53 -4.59
N GLU A 57 -6.41 -10.72 -5.01
CA GLU A 57 -6.26 -9.26 -5.07
C GLU A 57 -5.98 -8.65 -3.68
N CYS A 58 -6.71 -9.12 -2.66
CA CYS A 58 -6.49 -8.67 -1.29
C CYS A 58 -5.10 -9.05 -0.77
N GLU A 59 -4.66 -10.30 -0.95
CA GLU A 59 -3.35 -10.74 -0.45
C GLU A 59 -2.21 -10.04 -1.19
N GLN A 60 -2.32 -9.84 -2.51
CA GLN A 60 -1.30 -9.10 -3.28
C GLN A 60 -1.18 -7.64 -2.82
N ILE A 61 -2.31 -6.93 -2.69
CA ILE A 61 -2.30 -5.49 -2.41
C ILE A 61 -2.13 -5.24 -0.92
N ALA A 62 -2.95 -5.89 -0.08
CA ALA A 62 -3.02 -5.60 1.33
C ALA A 62 -1.94 -6.29 2.15
N ALA A 63 -1.40 -7.45 1.76
CA ALA A 63 -0.22 -7.96 2.47
C ALA A 63 0.94 -6.98 2.28
N GLU A 64 1.24 -6.55 1.06
CA GLU A 64 2.30 -5.56 0.84
C GLU A 64 2.01 -4.21 1.51
N THR A 65 0.76 -3.76 1.50
CA THR A 65 0.41 -2.40 1.95
C THR A 65 0.13 -2.30 3.45
N CYS A 66 -0.49 -3.32 4.03
CA CYS A 66 -1.07 -3.28 5.37
C CYS A 66 -0.25 -4.04 6.41
N THR A 67 0.64 -4.95 6.02
CA THR A 67 1.69 -5.45 6.93
C THR A 67 2.88 -4.51 6.97
N ASN A 68 3.16 -3.84 5.85
CA ASN A 68 4.22 -2.84 5.78
C ASN A 68 3.64 -1.47 6.12
N ALA A 69 3.48 -1.17 7.41
CA ALA A 69 3.83 0.18 7.79
C ALA A 69 5.32 0.32 7.48
N MET A 70 5.63 0.91 6.32
CA MET A 70 6.99 1.32 6.01
C MET A 70 7.50 2.09 7.22
N GLY A 71 8.39 1.45 7.98
CA GLY A 71 8.99 2.05 9.16
C GLY A 71 9.66 3.36 8.75
N LEU A 72 9.79 4.27 9.70
CA LEU A 72 10.50 5.54 9.47
C LEU A 72 11.87 5.29 8.82
N TRP A 73 12.54 4.19 9.19
CA TRP A 73 13.81 3.76 8.63
C TRP A 73 13.73 3.35 7.15
N GLU A 74 12.67 2.68 6.71
CA GLU A 74 12.41 2.33 5.30
C GLU A 74 12.09 3.57 4.47
N GLN A 75 11.32 4.51 5.04
CA GLN A 75 11.07 5.81 4.39
C GLN A 75 12.35 6.65 4.28
N LEU A 76 13.16 6.68 5.34
CA LEU A 76 14.46 7.35 5.33
C LEU A 76 15.43 6.71 4.34
N LYS A 77 15.45 5.37 4.23
CA LYS A 77 16.25 4.67 3.21
C LYS A 77 15.88 5.13 1.80
N ILE A 78 14.58 5.16 1.46
CA ILE A 78 14.13 5.65 0.15
C ILE A 78 14.50 7.11 -0.06
N TYR A 79 14.32 7.96 0.96
CA TYR A 79 14.70 9.37 0.89
C TYR A 79 16.21 9.55 0.65
N PHE A 80 17.07 8.79 1.34
CA PHE A 80 18.51 8.81 1.09
C PHE A 80 18.90 8.27 -0.29
N ILE A 81 18.21 7.24 -0.79
CA ILE A 81 18.38 6.74 -2.16
C ILE A 81 18.06 7.85 -3.17
N GLN A 82 16.90 8.52 -3.03
CA GLN A 82 16.49 9.63 -3.88
C GLN A 82 17.46 10.83 -3.81
N ILE A 83 17.97 11.16 -2.62
CA ILE A 83 18.99 12.20 -2.47
C ILE A 83 20.28 11.79 -3.18
N LYS A 84 20.72 10.54 -3.04
CA LYS A 84 21.94 10.03 -3.68
C LYS A 84 21.83 10.09 -5.20
N ASP A 85 20.68 9.73 -5.75
CA ASP A 85 20.38 9.84 -7.18
C ASP A 85 20.38 11.32 -7.62
N SER A 86 19.76 12.21 -6.86
CA SER A 86 19.73 13.65 -7.15
C SER A 86 21.12 14.27 -7.14
N ILE A 87 21.94 13.94 -6.13
CA ILE A 87 23.33 14.42 -6.00
C ILE A 87 24.19 13.88 -7.13
N CYS A 88 24.11 12.58 -7.43
CA CYS A 88 24.96 11.99 -8.44
C CYS A 88 24.61 12.52 -9.84
N ASN A 89 23.33 12.80 -10.10
CA ASN A 89 22.88 13.40 -11.36
C ASN A 89 23.33 14.87 -11.48
N TYR A 90 23.17 15.67 -10.42
CA TYR A 90 23.61 17.07 -10.40
C TYR A 90 25.13 17.20 -10.60
N LEU A 91 25.91 16.33 -9.97
CA LEU A 91 27.37 16.33 -10.06
C LEU A 91 27.89 15.56 -11.29
N GLY A 92 27.04 14.87 -12.05
CA GLY A 92 27.43 14.05 -13.20
C GLY A 92 28.27 12.81 -12.85
N ILE A 93 28.21 12.34 -11.59
CA ILE A 93 29.09 11.28 -11.06
C ILE A 93 28.42 9.91 -10.94
N CYS A 94 27.15 9.73 -11.32
CA CYS A 94 26.45 8.44 -11.13
C CYS A 94 27.24 7.26 -11.74
N LYS A 95 27.86 7.45 -12.91
CA LYS A 95 28.73 6.45 -13.56
C LYS A 95 30.00 6.10 -12.76
N ILE A 96 30.55 7.06 -12.01
CA ILE A 96 31.78 6.91 -11.23
C ILE A 96 31.49 6.08 -9.97
N ILE A 97 30.35 6.34 -9.33
CA ILE A 97 29.94 5.65 -8.10
C ILE A 97 29.12 4.38 -8.35
N GLY A 98 29.07 3.91 -9.62
CA GLY A 98 28.39 2.68 -10.00
C GLY A 98 26.86 2.70 -9.81
N LEU A 99 26.24 3.88 -9.83
CA LEU A 99 24.78 3.99 -9.84
C LEU A 99 24.28 4.04 -11.28
N ALA A 100 23.40 3.09 -11.63
CA ALA A 100 22.59 3.19 -12.84
C ALA A 100 21.71 4.45 -12.72
N ARG A 101 21.53 5.18 -13.83
CA ARG A 101 20.53 6.24 -13.90
C ARG A 101 19.20 5.63 -13.47
N ALA A 102 18.45 6.28 -12.58
CA ALA A 102 17.09 5.86 -12.24
C ALA A 102 16.26 5.87 -13.53
N GLU A 103 16.16 4.71 -14.18
CA GLU A 103 15.11 4.42 -15.13
C GLU A 103 13.82 4.49 -14.31
N ARG A 104 12.91 5.39 -14.69
CA ARG A 104 11.55 5.35 -14.16
C ARG A 104 11.06 3.90 -14.29
N LEU A 105 10.26 3.44 -13.32
CA LEU A 105 9.51 2.19 -13.36
C LEU A 105 8.45 2.19 -14.48
N ASP A 106 8.81 2.58 -15.70
CA ASP A 106 7.96 2.60 -16.89
C ASP A 106 8.47 1.59 -17.97
N GLU A 107 9.67 1.02 -17.84
CA GLU A 107 10.27 0.12 -18.85
C GLU A 107 10.11 -1.40 -18.56
N LEU A 108 9.11 -1.80 -17.75
CA LEU A 108 8.67 -3.21 -17.67
C LEU A 108 7.55 -3.56 -18.68
N SER A 109 7.30 -2.72 -19.70
CA SER A 109 6.19 -2.93 -20.64
C SER A 109 6.55 -2.98 -22.13
N GLN A 110 7.82 -2.95 -22.53
CA GLN A 110 8.18 -2.96 -23.96
C GLN A 110 9.37 -3.87 -24.34
N GLU A 111 9.31 -5.14 -23.97
CA GLU A 111 9.95 -6.21 -24.75
C GLU A 111 8.93 -7.32 -25.03
N ALA A 112 8.25 -7.20 -26.16
CA ALA A 112 7.55 -8.26 -26.88
C ALA A 112 7.83 -8.10 -28.37
#